data_AF-A0A7S1PJM3-F1
#
_entry.id   AF-A0A7S1PJM3-F1
#
_cell.length_a   1.000
_cell.length_b   1.000
_cell.length_c   1.000
_cell.angle_alpha   90.00
_cell.angle_beta   90.00
_cell.angle_gamma   90.00
#
_symmetry.space_group_name_H-M   'P 1'
#
loop_
_entity.id
_entity.type
_entity.pdbx_description
1 polymer ?
#
loop_
_entity_poly.entity_id
_entity_poly.type
_entity_poly.pdbx_seq_one_letter_code
_entity_poly.pdbx_strand_id
1 'polypeptide(L)'
;MGEKTNNDAKPLAELPPIAVAILDFLIAGLGSILMGQMKKGIVWFIIVFACFALGYVTIFIGFIVAFVFKLLLAIDAFKLATKQANGSPIKEGETSFKILGLPLGLLGVEYVPFE
;
A
#
# COMPACT_ATOMS: atom_id res chain seq x y z
N MET A 1 -4.90 -29.14 -13.39
CA MET A 1 -4.15 -28.13 -14.16
C MET A 1 -4.70 -26.78 -13.71
N GLY A 2 -4.28 -26.32 -12.52
CA GLY A 2 -4.82 -25.12 -11.89
C GLY A 2 -4.14 -23.90 -12.51
N GLU A 3 -4.95 -23.03 -13.09
CA GLU A 3 -4.60 -21.71 -13.61
C GLU A 3 -3.62 -21.02 -12.64
N LYS A 4 -2.37 -20.81 -13.07
CA LYS A 4 -1.47 -19.91 -12.35
C LYS A 4 -2.11 -18.53 -12.48
N THR A 5 -2.90 -18.14 -11.48
CA THR A 5 -3.44 -16.78 -11.38
C THR A 5 -2.25 -15.87 -11.54
N ASN A 6 -2.22 -15.15 -12.65
CA ASN A 6 -1.22 -14.15 -12.86
C ASN A 6 -1.43 -13.10 -11.77
N ASN A 7 -0.62 -13.14 -10.69
CA ASN A 7 -0.74 -12.25 -9.53
C ASN A 7 -0.26 -10.83 -9.87
N ASP A 8 -0.19 -10.50 -11.16
CA ASP A 8 0.10 -9.17 -11.66
C ASP A 8 -1.07 -8.25 -11.29
N ALA A 9 -0.77 -7.22 -10.49
CA ALA A 9 -1.70 -6.17 -10.13
C ALA A 9 -2.07 -5.38 -11.38
N LYS A 10 -3.29 -5.59 -11.88
CA LYS A 10 -3.86 -4.81 -12.97
C LYS A 10 -4.39 -3.49 -12.41
N PRO A 11 -3.92 -2.32 -12.89
CA PRO A 11 -4.40 -1.04 -12.39
C PRO A 11 -5.86 -0.86 -12.79
N LEU A 12 -6.67 -0.40 -11.82
CA LEU A 12 -8.07 -0.02 -12.02
C LEU A 12 -8.18 1.37 -12.66
N ALA A 13 -7.18 2.23 -12.44
CA ALA A 13 -7.09 3.55 -13.03
C ALA A 13 -5.64 3.90 -13.38
N GLU A 14 -5.41 4.42 -14.58
CA GLU A 14 -4.12 4.97 -15.00
C GLU A 14 -3.99 6.39 -14.47
N LEU A 15 -3.53 6.50 -13.22
CA LEU A 15 -3.28 7.77 -12.57
C LEU A 15 -1.78 8.07 -12.54
N PRO A 16 -1.37 9.35 -12.64
CA PRO A 16 0.03 9.69 -12.48
C PRO A 16 0.50 9.27 -11.07
N PRO A 17 1.77 8.83 -10.90
CA PRO A 17 2.27 8.30 -9.63
C PRO A 17 2.04 9.24 -8.44
N ILE A 18 2.14 10.55 -8.67
CA ILE A 18 1.84 11.59 -7.68
C ILE A 18 0.38 11.52 -7.22
N ALA A 19 -0.58 11.37 -8.13
CA ALA A 19 -1.99 11.28 -7.78
C ALA A 19 -2.27 10.03 -6.95
N VAL A 20 -1.66 8.90 -7.29
CA VAL A 20 -1.77 7.66 -6.53
C VAL A 20 -1.23 7.83 -5.10
N ALA A 21 -0.07 8.47 -4.96
CA ALA A 21 0.55 8.75 -3.67
C ALA A 21 -0.30 9.67 -2.80
N ILE A 22 -0.86 10.74 -3.39
CA ILE A 22 -1.77 11.66 -2.70
C ILE A 22 -3.03 10.92 -2.26
N LEU A 23 -3.59 10.04 -3.10
CA LEU A 23 -4.76 9.25 -2.75
C LEU A 23 -4.49 8.30 -1.58
N ASP A 24 -3.35 7.60 -1.62
CA ASP A 24 -2.94 6.68 -0.55
C ASP A 24 -2.63 7.44 0.75
N PHE A 25 -2.15 8.68 0.66
CA PHE A 25 -1.98 9.56 1.82
C PHE A 25 -3.32 10.01 2.43
N LEU A 26 -4.26 10.43 1.57
CA LEU A 26 -5.57 10.92 1.98
C LEU A 26 -6.37 9.79 2.63
N ILE A 27 -6.44 8.66 1.93
CA ILE A 27 -7.13 7.44 2.33
C ILE A 27 -6.13 6.29 2.20
N ALA A 28 -5.59 5.86 3.34
CA ALA A 28 -4.60 4.78 3.42
C ALA A 28 -5.11 3.52 2.73
N GLY A 29 -4.38 3.03 1.73
CA GLY A 29 -4.71 1.84 0.96
C GLY A 29 -5.54 2.09 -0.30
N LEU A 30 -6.08 3.30 -0.50
CA LEU A 30 -6.89 3.61 -1.69
C LEU A 30 -6.04 3.73 -2.96
N GLY A 31 -4.85 4.34 -2.86
CA GLY A 31 -3.90 4.40 -3.98
C GLY A 31 -3.41 2.99 -4.32
N SER A 32 -3.14 2.17 -3.30
CA SER A 32 -2.79 0.75 -3.47
C SER A 32 -3.91 -0.05 -4.19
N ILE A 33 -5.17 0.16 -3.82
CA ILE A 33 -6.33 -0.45 -4.50
C ILE A 33 -6.40 -0.07 -5.99
N LEU A 34 -6.20 1.21 -6.31
CA LEU A 34 -6.27 1.68 -7.70
C LEU A 34 -5.15 1.13 -8.58
N MET A 35 -4.00 0.80 -8.01
CA MET A 35 -2.92 0.10 -8.70
C MET A 35 -3.18 -1.40 -8.90
N GLY A 36 -4.30 -1.93 -8.39
CA GLY A 36 -4.63 -3.35 -8.44
C GLY A 36 -4.14 -4.15 -7.24
N GLN A 37 -3.55 -3.50 -6.23
CA GLN A 37 -3.07 -4.15 -5.00
C GLN A 37 -4.20 -4.21 -3.95
N MET A 38 -5.27 -4.95 -4.25
CA MET A 38 -6.49 -5.01 -3.43
C MET A 38 -6.22 -5.51 -2.01
N LYS A 39 -5.54 -6.66 -1.85
CA LYS A 39 -5.23 -7.22 -0.52
C LYS A 39 -4.43 -6.24 0.33
N LYS A 40 -3.39 -5.63 -0.26
CA LYS A 40 -2.53 -4.66 0.43
C LYS A 40 -3.32 -3.43 0.86
N GLY A 41 -4.12 -2.86 -0.04
CA GLY A 41 -4.88 -1.65 0.26
C GLY A 41 -5.91 -1.88 1.36
N ILE A 42 -6.63 -3.00 1.35
CA ILE A 42 -7.59 -3.33 2.42
C ILE A 42 -6.88 -3.48 3.78
N VAL A 43 -5.74 -4.17 3.83
CA VAL A 43 -4.97 -4.38 5.07
C VAL A 43 -4.48 -3.05 5.62
N TRP A 44 -3.90 -2.19 4.79
CA TRP A 44 -3.43 -0.88 5.22
C TRP A 44 -4.56 0.05 5.65
N PHE A 45 -5.70 -0.02 4.97
CA PHE A 45 -6.90 0.68 5.37
C PHE A 45 -7.32 0.28 6.78
N ILE A 46 -7.38 -1.03 7.08
CA ILE A 46 -7.74 -1.55 8.41
C ILE A 46 -6.71 -1.15 9.46
N ILE A 47 -5.40 -1.28 9.18
CA ILE A 47 -4.33 -0.95 10.14
C ILE A 47 -4.34 0.54 10.48
N VAL A 48 -4.44 1.42 9.48
CA VAL A 48 -4.48 2.87 9.71
C VAL A 48 -5.77 3.27 10.42
N PHE A 49 -6.90 2.67 10.07
CA PHE A 49 -8.16 2.89 10.77
C PHE A 49 -8.09 2.47 12.25
N ALA A 50 -7.51 1.30 12.54
CA ALA A 50 -7.27 0.85 13.90
C ALA A 50 -6.30 1.77 14.66
N CYS A 51 -5.22 2.22 14.02
CA CYS A 51 -4.30 3.20 14.61
C CYS A 51 -4.99 4.53 14.90
N PHE A 52 -5.91 4.98 14.03
CA PHE A 52 -6.67 6.21 14.24
C PHE A 52 -7.64 6.07 15.43
N ALA A 53 -8.33 4.92 15.54
CA ALA A 53 -9.20 4.61 16.67
C ALA A 53 -8.42 4.55 18.00
N LEU A 54 -7.24 3.91 18.02
CA LEU A 54 -6.34 3.87 19.19
C LEU A 54 -5.69 5.23 19.48
N GLY A 55 -5.42 6.02 18.44
CA GLY A 55 -4.87 7.38 18.55
C GLY A 55 -5.84 8.35 19.22
N TYR A 56 -7.14 8.14 19.05
CA TYR A 56 -8.17 8.89 19.77
C TYR A 56 -8.12 8.64 21.28
N VAL A 57 -7.78 7.41 21.70
CA VAL A 57 -7.68 7.02 23.12
C VAL A 57 -6.37 7.50 23.76
N THR A 58 -5.29 7.60 22.98
CA THR A 58 -3.92 7.85 23.50
C THR A 58 -3.48 9.32 23.48
N ILE A 59 -4.35 10.25 23.07
CA ILE A 59 -4.13 11.72 23.06
C ILE A 59 -2.79 12.10 22.37
N PHE A 60 -2.87 12.46 21.07
CA PHE A 60 -1.76 12.94 20.20
C PHE A 60 -0.73 11.92 19.70
N ILE A 61 -0.27 10.95 20.50
CA ILE A 61 0.83 10.05 20.07
C ILE A 61 0.40 9.18 18.88
N GLY A 62 -0.80 8.60 18.91
CA GLY A 62 -1.30 7.80 17.79
C GLY A 62 -1.52 8.60 16.50
N PHE A 63 -1.76 9.91 16.60
CA PHE A 63 -1.87 10.78 15.42
C PHE A 63 -0.52 10.98 14.72
N ILE A 64 0.56 11.18 15.48
CA ILE A 64 1.92 11.32 14.90
C ILE A 64 2.32 10.02 14.21
N VAL A 65 2.11 8.87 14.87
CA VAL A 65 2.44 7.56 14.31
C VAL A 65 1.61 7.29 13.04
N ALA A 66 0.30 7.55 13.07
CA ALA A 66 -0.57 7.39 11.89
C ALA A 66 -0.15 8.32 10.74
N PHE A 67 0.25 9.55 11.04
CA PHE A 67 0.73 10.50 10.03
C PHE A 67 2.02 10.03 9.36
N VAL A 68 3.00 9.54 10.14
CA VAL A 68 4.24 8.99 9.61
C VAL A 68 3.97 7.75 8.74
N PHE A 69 3.08 6.85 9.18
CA PHE A 69 2.69 5.68 8.39
C PHE A 69 2.01 6.05 7.08
N LYS A 70 1.12 7.06 7.08
CA LYS A 70 0.49 7.57 5.86
C LYS A 70 1.52 8.12 4.86
N LEU A 71 2.54 8.83 5.34
CA LEU A 71 3.65 9.31 4.50
C LEU A 71 4.44 8.15 3.88
N LEU A 72 4.75 7.12 4.67
CA LEU A 72 5.46 5.93 4.17
C LEU A 72 4.63 5.19 3.11
N LEU A 73 3.32 5.04 3.32
CA LEU A 73 2.42 4.45 2.34
C LEU A 73 2.35 5.26 1.04
N ALA A 74 2.26 6.58 1.14
CA ALA A 74 2.26 7.45 -0.02
C ALA A 74 3.54 7.32 -0.85
N ILE A 75 4.71 7.30 -0.20
CA ILE A 75 6.01 7.12 -0.87
C ILE A 75 6.09 5.73 -1.52
N ASP A 76 5.61 4.71 -0.81
CA ASP A 76 5.56 3.34 -1.33
C ASP A 76 4.67 3.24 -2.56
N ALA A 77 3.47 3.83 -2.49
CA ALA A 77 2.53 3.86 -3.59
C ALA A 77 3.05 4.67 -4.78
N PHE A 78 3.77 5.78 -4.53
CA PHE A 78 4.45 6.55 -5.57
C PHE A 78 5.48 5.70 -6.33
N LYS A 79 6.34 4.99 -5.59
CA LYS A 79 7.39 4.14 -6.18
C LYS A 79 6.79 3.00 -6.99
N LEU A 80 5.76 2.34 -6.45
CA LEU A 80 5.03 1.28 -7.15
C LEU A 80 4.35 1.83 -8.40
N ALA A 81 3.59 2.93 -8.31
CA ALA A 81 2.96 3.53 -9.49
C ALA A 81 3.99 3.93 -10.56
N THR A 82 5.17 4.42 -10.16
CA THR A 82 6.26 4.74 -11.08
C THR A 82 6.81 3.48 -11.77
N LYS A 83 6.95 2.38 -11.02
CA LYS A 83 7.33 1.07 -11.57
C LYS A 83 6.29 0.55 -12.56
N GLN A 84 5.01 0.72 -12.27
CA GLN A 84 3.90 0.37 -13.17
C GLN A 84 3.94 1.20 -14.44
N ALA A 85 4.12 2.51 -14.31
CA ALA A 85 4.21 3.44 -15.42
C ALA A 85 5.42 3.17 -16.33
N ASN A 86 6.52 2.65 -15.76
CA ASN A 86 7.71 2.21 -16.50
C ASN A 86 7.54 0.84 -17.17
N GLY A 87 6.35 0.22 -17.10
CA GLY A 87 6.05 -1.05 -17.77
C GLY A 87 6.55 -2.30 -17.03
N SER A 88 7.00 -2.16 -15.78
CA SER A 88 7.36 -3.33 -14.96
C SER A 88 6.11 -3.92 -14.31
N PRO A 89 5.91 -5.25 -14.38
CA PRO A 89 4.78 -5.90 -13.70
C PRO A 89 4.95 -5.75 -12.19
N ILE A 90 3.86 -5.39 -11.52
CA ILE A 90 3.79 -5.29 -10.07
C ILE A 90 3.01 -6.47 -9.57
N LYS A 91 3.51 -7.17 -8.56
CA LYS A 91 2.76 -8.28 -7.95
C LYS A 91 1.80 -7.77 -6.86
N GLU A 92 0.71 -8.49 -6.67
CA GLU A 92 -0.21 -8.23 -5.58
C GLU A 92 0.53 -8.38 -4.24
N GLY A 93 0.55 -7.31 -3.44
CA GLY A 93 1.24 -7.28 -2.15
C GLY A 93 2.65 -6.70 -2.16
N GLU A 94 3.18 -6.31 -3.32
CA GLU A 94 4.53 -5.74 -3.40
C GLU A 94 4.67 -4.45 -2.56
N THR A 95 5.76 -4.34 -1.78
CA THR A 95 6.05 -3.17 -0.92
C THR A 95 7.54 -2.83 -0.98
N SER A 96 7.88 -1.54 -1.09
CA SER A 96 9.26 -1.02 -1.06
C SER A 96 9.89 -1.05 0.34
N PHE A 97 9.07 -1.10 1.40
CA PHE A 97 9.54 -0.98 2.77
C PHE A 97 9.24 -2.24 3.58
N LYS A 98 10.26 -2.80 4.22
CA LYS A 98 10.15 -4.03 5.02
C LYS A 98 9.16 -3.91 6.18
N ILE A 99 9.06 -2.72 6.77
CA ILE A 99 8.11 -2.41 7.86
C ILE A 99 6.67 -2.50 7.33
N LEU A 100 6.44 -2.14 6.06
CA LEU A 100 5.12 -2.25 5.46
C LEU A 100 4.78 -3.71 5.11
N GLY A 101 5.77 -4.50 4.69
CA GLY A 101 5.60 -5.92 4.39
C GLY A 101 5.38 -6.82 5.61
N LEU A 102 5.78 -6.41 6.82
CA LEU A 102 5.73 -7.25 8.02
C LEU A 102 4.30 -7.68 8.46
N PRO A 103 3.31 -6.77 8.59
CA PRO A 103 1.93 -7.19 8.87
C PRO A 103 1.28 -7.94 7.70
N LEU A 104 1.78 -7.71 6.48
CA LEU A 104 1.29 -8.31 5.25
C LEU A 104 1.85 -9.73 5.02
N GLY A 105 3.04 -10.05 5.53
CA GLY A 105 3.66 -11.38 5.40
C GLY A 105 2.82 -12.51 6.01
N LEU A 106 2.02 -12.20 7.04
CA LEU A 106 1.03 -13.14 7.61
C LEU A 106 -0.11 -13.49 6.65
N LEU A 107 -0.33 -12.68 5.61
CA LEU A 107 -1.38 -12.83 4.62
C LEU A 107 -0.85 -13.33 3.26
N GLY A 108 0.36 -13.88 3.24
CA GLY A 108 0.98 -14.42 2.02
C GLY A 108 1.46 -13.36 1.04
N VAL A 109 1.74 -12.15 1.53
CA VAL A 109 2.25 -11.04 0.73
C VAL A 109 3.78 -11.01 0.81
N GLU A 110 4.44 -11.17 -0.33
CA GLU A 110 5.91 -11.16 -0.41
C GLU A 110 6.46 -9.72 -0.44
N TYR A 111 7.39 -9.44 0.47
CA TYR A 111 8.25 -8.27 0.39
C TYR A 111 9.20 -8.42 -0.79
N VAL A 112 9.11 -7.51 -1.77
CA VAL A 112 10.09 -7.42 -2.86
C VAL A 112 10.84 -6.11 -2.67
N PRO A 113 12.13 -6.14 -2.29
CA PRO A 113 12.92 -4.93 -2.16
C PRO A 113 12.98 -4.21 -3.52
N PHE A 114 12.85 -2.89 -3.51
CA PHE A 114 13.21 -2.06 -4.66
C PHE A 114 14.73 -2.13 -4.83
N GLU A 115 15.19 -2.70 -5.93
CA GLU A 115 16.56 -2.51 -6.46
C GLU A 115 16.61 -1.28 -7.36
#